data_AF-A0A813LH55-F1
#
_entry.id   AF-A0A813LH55-F1
#
_cell.length_a   1.000
_cell.length_b   1.000
_cell.length_c   1.000
_cell.angle_alpha   90.00
_cell.angle_beta   90.00
_cell.angle_gamma   90.00
#
_symmetry.space_group_name_H-M   'P 1'
#
loop_
_entity.id
_entity.type
_entity.pdbx_description
1 polymer ?
#
loop_
_entity_poly.entity_id
_entity_poly.type
_entity_poly.pdbx_seq_one_letter_code
_entity_poly.pdbx_strand_id
1 'polypeptide(L)'
;MGVHQSLMTAAQLEELDNVQLPIKLASTPLFHIPTGAKLRMAEPADAYHTSLVIGGTEFSFGGEGIRTSVPLQSHASMKNRTEVEDLGYTSAGRSPHAMMDVLAPWFQPGTYDLVCKNCNSFSDSAVFFMLGTRLASKYNRIEKLGRAGEKRVGLMSALQVIGLNYKANPHSQGFAVEDVLHRIVAYNPNSGYDPDQIAHKRKKGLSSLAVCC
;
A
#
# COMPACT_ATOMS: atom_id res chain seq x y z
N MET A 1 -32.51 7.50 20.32
CA MET A 1 -32.85 7.14 18.92
C MET A 1 -31.79 6.14 18.46
N GLY A 2 -32.10 4.85 18.57
CA GLY A 2 -31.16 3.79 18.21
C GLY A 2 -31.15 3.62 16.69
N VAL A 3 -29.98 3.75 16.07
CA VAL A 3 -29.81 3.46 14.65
C VAL A 3 -29.80 1.95 14.50
N HIS A 4 -30.90 1.39 14.01
CA HIS A 4 -30.97 0.01 13.56
C HIS A 4 -30.04 -0.11 12.33
N GLN A 5 -28.80 -0.57 12.52
CA GLN A 5 -28.02 -1.11 11.41
C GLN A 5 -28.66 -2.46 11.06
N SER A 6 -29.49 -2.45 10.01
CA SER A 6 -30.01 -3.68 9.41
C SER A 6 -28.82 -4.47 8.87
N LEU A 7 -28.60 -5.68 9.40
CA LEU A 7 -27.61 -6.61 8.87
C LEU A 7 -28.10 -7.08 7.50
N MET A 8 -27.33 -6.79 6.45
CA MET A 8 -27.61 -7.25 5.10
C MET A 8 -27.53 -8.78 5.02
N THR A 9 -28.39 -9.38 4.21
CA THR A 9 -28.38 -10.83 3.94
C THR A 9 -27.22 -11.20 3.01
N ALA A 10 -26.80 -12.47 3.02
CA ALA A 10 -25.72 -12.95 2.14
C ALA A 10 -26.03 -12.73 0.65
N ALA A 11 -27.31 -12.85 0.24
CA ALA A 11 -27.75 -12.59 -1.12
C ALA A 11 -27.62 -11.10 -1.52
N GLN A 12 -27.84 -10.18 -0.57
CA GLN A 12 -27.64 -8.74 -0.79
C GLN A 12 -26.15 -8.38 -0.88
N LEU A 13 -25.28 -9.10 -0.16
CA LEU A 13 -23.83 -8.97 -0.30
C LEU A 13 -23.35 -9.49 -1.67
N GLU A 14 -23.89 -10.62 -2.15
CA GLU A 14 -23.57 -11.14 -3.48
C GLU A 14 -24.03 -10.20 -4.61
N GLU A 15 -25.19 -9.55 -4.49
CA GLU A 15 -25.62 -8.54 -5.48
C GLU A 15 -24.69 -7.33 -5.49
N LEU A 16 -24.24 -6.85 -4.32
CA LEU A 16 -23.27 -5.75 -4.22
C LEU A 16 -21.89 -6.14 -4.76
N ASP A 17 -21.47 -7.39 -4.61
CA ASP A 17 -20.20 -7.92 -5.11
C ASP A 17 -20.18 -8.08 -6.65
N ASN A 18 -21.36 -8.03 -7.29
CA ASN A 18 -21.50 -8.11 -8.75
C ASN A 18 -21.59 -6.73 -9.44
N VAL A 19 -21.63 -5.63 -8.69
CA VAL A 19 -21.64 -4.27 -9.26
C VAL A 19 -20.22 -3.84 -9.62
N GLN A 20 -20.04 -3.38 -10.86
CA GLN A 20 -18.79 -2.73 -11.27
C GLN A 20 -18.71 -1.33 -10.67
N LEU A 21 -17.73 -1.13 -9.78
CA LEU A 21 -17.46 0.13 -9.11
C LEU A 21 -16.20 0.76 -9.71
N PRO A 22 -16.18 2.08 -9.98
CA PRO A 22 -14.97 2.75 -10.43
C PRO A 22 -13.91 2.73 -9.33
N ILE A 23 -12.65 2.53 -9.74
CA ILE A 23 -11.48 2.51 -8.88
C ILE A 23 -10.58 3.67 -9.27
N LYS A 24 -10.23 4.50 -8.29
CA LYS A 24 -9.29 5.60 -8.46
C LYS A 24 -8.19 5.53 -7.42
N LEU A 25 -6.97 5.88 -7.82
CA LEU A 25 -5.86 6.11 -6.92
C LEU A 25 -5.75 7.60 -6.63
N ALA A 26 -5.80 7.98 -5.35
CA ALA A 26 -5.41 9.31 -4.92
C ALA A 26 -3.98 9.27 -4.41
N SER A 27 -3.17 10.27 -4.77
CA SER A 27 -1.79 10.38 -4.31
C SER A 27 -1.37 11.82 -4.06
N THR A 28 -0.65 12.06 -2.96
CA THR A 28 -0.10 13.37 -2.62
C THR A 28 1.38 13.23 -2.27
N PRO A 29 2.28 13.95 -2.94
CA PRO A 29 3.67 14.04 -2.50
C PRO A 29 3.74 14.59 -1.06
N LEU A 30 4.55 13.99 -0.20
CA LEU A 30 4.75 14.44 1.18
C LEU A 30 6.05 15.23 1.30
N PHE A 31 7.14 14.68 0.79
CA PHE A 31 8.47 15.28 0.84
C PHE A 31 9.40 14.64 -0.19
N HIS A 32 10.39 15.41 -0.63
CA HIS A 32 11.46 14.93 -1.50
C HIS A 32 12.58 14.37 -0.63
N ILE A 33 12.99 13.12 -0.88
CA ILE A 33 14.16 12.53 -0.23
C ILE A 33 15.39 12.85 -1.08
N PRO A 34 16.38 13.58 -0.53
CA PRO A 34 17.63 13.81 -1.21
C PRO A 34 18.34 12.46 -1.43
N THR A 35 18.31 11.94 -2.65
CA THR A 35 19.20 10.86 -3.03
C THR A 35 20.56 11.50 -3.30
N GLY A 36 21.63 11.01 -2.65
CA GLY A 36 23.00 11.55 -2.71
C GLY A 36 23.67 11.38 -4.09
N ALA A 37 23.02 11.83 -5.16
CA ALA A 37 23.30 11.45 -6.53
C ALA A 37 23.72 12.62 -7.43
N LYS A 38 24.32 13.68 -6.88
CA LYS A 38 25.09 14.61 -7.74
C LYS A 38 26.24 13.90 -8.50
N LEU A 39 26.65 12.70 -8.07
CA LEU A 39 27.63 11.85 -8.74
C LEU A 39 27.03 10.71 -9.61
N ARG A 40 25.70 10.47 -9.60
CA ARG A 40 25.12 9.24 -10.20
C ARG A 40 23.82 9.36 -10.98
N MET A 41 23.30 10.56 -11.28
CA MET A 41 22.07 10.70 -12.10
C MET A 41 20.88 9.88 -11.55
N ALA A 42 20.75 9.77 -10.23
CA ALA A 42 19.60 9.09 -9.63
C ALA A 42 18.50 10.10 -9.36
N GLU A 43 17.34 9.88 -9.96
CA GLU A 43 16.12 10.67 -9.71
C GLU A 43 15.85 10.81 -8.20
N PRO A 44 15.41 11.99 -7.74
CA PRO A 44 14.89 12.18 -6.39
C PRO A 44 13.85 11.10 -6.05
N ALA A 45 13.86 10.62 -4.80
CA ALA A 45 12.84 9.69 -4.33
C ALA A 45 11.78 10.50 -3.57
N ASP A 46 10.59 10.60 -4.16
CA ASP A 46 9.47 11.29 -3.50
C ASP A 46 8.75 10.32 -2.57
N ALA A 47 8.43 10.81 -1.38
CA ALA A 47 7.47 10.16 -0.50
C ALA A 47 6.07 10.55 -0.91
N TYR A 48 5.18 9.56 -1.00
CA TYR A 48 3.77 9.78 -1.29
C TYR A 48 2.92 9.25 -0.16
N HIS A 49 1.81 9.94 0.08
CA HIS A 49 0.62 9.34 0.68
C HIS A 49 -0.30 8.86 -0.43
N THR A 50 -0.86 7.67 -0.29
CA THR A 50 -1.82 7.10 -1.25
C THR A 50 -3.08 6.58 -0.57
N SER A 51 -4.19 6.62 -1.29
CA SER A 51 -5.45 5.97 -0.93
C SER A 51 -6.17 5.47 -2.18
N LEU A 52 -7.06 4.50 -2.04
CA LEU A 52 -7.97 4.08 -3.12
C LEU A 52 -9.36 4.64 -2.88
N VAL A 53 -9.99 5.18 -3.92
CA VAL A 53 -11.41 5.52 -3.94
C VAL A 53 -12.13 4.49 -4.79
N ILE A 54 -12.98 3.66 -4.18
CA ILE A 54 -13.75 2.61 -4.86
C ILE A 54 -15.22 2.89 -4.64
N GLY A 55 -15.98 3.09 -5.73
CA GLY A 55 -17.42 3.34 -5.63
C GLY A 55 -17.80 4.52 -4.73
N GLY A 56 -16.92 5.54 -4.64
CA GLY A 56 -17.14 6.71 -3.79
C GLY A 56 -16.72 6.56 -2.32
N THR A 57 -16.10 5.43 -1.94
CA THR A 57 -15.52 5.25 -0.60
C THR A 57 -14.00 5.26 -0.69
N GLU A 58 -13.34 6.09 0.13
CA GLU A 58 -11.89 6.11 0.28
C GLU A 58 -11.42 5.04 1.27
N PHE A 59 -10.36 4.33 0.92
CA PHE A 59 -9.64 3.36 1.74
C PHE A 59 -8.18 3.81 1.88
N SER A 60 -7.72 4.01 3.11
CA SER A 60 -6.34 4.39 3.41
C SER A 60 -5.82 3.63 4.63
N PHE A 61 -4.51 3.44 4.73
CA PHE A 61 -3.89 2.80 5.89
C PHE A 61 -3.04 3.80 6.67
N GLY A 62 -3.22 3.84 7.98
CA GLY A 62 -2.53 4.73 8.90
C GLY A 62 -2.29 4.07 10.26
N GLY A 63 -1.91 4.88 11.26
CA GLY A 63 -1.66 4.38 12.63
C GLY A 63 -2.86 3.66 13.26
N GLU A 64 -4.09 4.04 12.87
CA GLU A 64 -5.34 3.43 13.36
C GLU A 64 -5.75 2.17 12.59
N GLY A 65 -4.93 1.68 11.65
CA GLY A 65 -5.30 0.58 10.76
C GLY A 65 -5.85 1.09 9.43
N ILE A 66 -6.64 0.25 8.75
CA ILE A 66 -7.35 0.65 7.54
C ILE A 66 -8.52 1.56 7.94
N ARG A 67 -8.62 2.74 7.34
CA ARG A 67 -9.72 3.69 7.52
C ARG A 67 -10.54 3.76 6.23
N THR A 68 -11.86 3.81 6.41
CA THR A 68 -12.81 4.16 5.37
C THR A 68 -13.31 5.59 5.57
N SER A 69 -13.43 6.35 4.49
CA SER A 69 -13.86 7.74 4.54
C SER A 69 -14.55 8.19 3.24
N VAL A 70 -15.09 9.41 3.26
CA VAL A 70 -15.49 10.09 2.02
C VAL A 70 -14.26 10.35 1.13
N PRO A 71 -14.41 10.48 -0.20
CA PRO A 71 -13.29 10.64 -1.11
C PRO A 71 -12.34 11.78 -0.71
N LEU A 72 -11.03 11.48 -0.75
CA LEU A 72 -9.92 12.41 -0.50
C LEU A 72 -9.84 12.98 0.93
N GLN A 73 -10.62 12.47 1.88
CA GLN A 73 -10.59 12.93 3.27
C GLN A 73 -9.20 12.76 3.89
N SER A 74 -8.49 11.68 3.57
CA SER A 74 -7.12 11.45 4.07
C SER A 74 -6.09 12.43 3.50
N HIS A 75 -6.40 13.10 2.39
CA HIS A 75 -5.52 14.06 1.71
C HIS A 75 -5.81 15.52 2.07
N ALA A 76 -6.96 15.82 2.69
CA ALA A 76 -7.49 17.17 2.82
C ALA A 76 -6.59 18.18 3.57
N SER A 77 -5.74 17.70 4.49
CA SER A 77 -4.83 18.54 5.29
C SER A 77 -3.40 18.59 4.74
N MET A 78 -3.14 17.96 3.59
CA MET A 78 -1.80 17.89 3.01
C MET A 78 -1.48 19.16 2.21
N LYS A 79 -0.22 19.60 2.28
CA LYS A 79 0.22 20.86 1.66
C LYS A 79 0.32 20.78 0.13
N ASN A 80 0.68 19.61 -0.38
CA ASN A 80 0.91 19.41 -1.80
C ASN A 80 -0.38 18.99 -2.51
N ARG A 81 -0.44 19.25 -3.82
CA ARG A 81 -1.59 18.90 -4.63
C ARG A 81 -1.80 17.39 -4.68
N THR A 82 -3.03 16.97 -4.48
CA THR A 82 -3.48 15.59 -4.69
C THR A 82 -3.75 15.34 -6.16
N GLU A 83 -3.16 14.28 -6.68
CA GLU A 83 -3.46 13.73 -8.01
C GLU A 83 -4.43 12.55 -7.86
N VAL A 84 -5.40 12.47 -8.77
CA VAL A 84 -6.36 11.37 -8.83
C VAL A 84 -6.26 10.71 -10.20
N GLU A 85 -5.93 9.43 -10.21
CA GLU A 85 -5.78 8.60 -11.41
C GLU A 85 -6.92 7.57 -11.46
N ASP A 86 -7.64 7.50 -12.58
CA ASP A 86 -8.63 6.45 -12.82
C ASP A 86 -7.89 5.14 -13.15
N LEU A 87 -8.10 4.10 -12.34
CA LEU A 87 -7.45 2.79 -12.51
C LEU A 87 -8.36 1.76 -13.22
N GLY A 88 -9.64 2.07 -13.41
CA GLY A 88 -10.61 1.20 -14.06
C GLY A 88 -11.80 0.88 -13.15
N TYR A 89 -12.27 -0.36 -13.20
CA TYR A 89 -13.47 -0.82 -12.49
C TYR A 89 -13.21 -2.14 -11.77
N THR A 90 -13.97 -2.42 -10.71
CA THR A 90 -13.96 -3.73 -10.05
C THR A 90 -14.37 -4.83 -11.03
N SER A 91 -13.82 -6.03 -10.81
CA SER A 91 -14.23 -7.25 -11.52
C SER A 91 -15.13 -8.10 -10.63
N ALA A 92 -15.93 -8.99 -11.22
CA ALA A 92 -16.79 -9.91 -10.46
C ALA A 92 -15.98 -10.69 -9.41
N GLY A 93 -16.51 -10.76 -8.17
CA GLY A 93 -15.84 -11.41 -7.05
C GLY A 93 -14.66 -10.63 -6.45
N ARG A 94 -14.48 -9.35 -6.82
CA ARG A 94 -13.47 -8.44 -6.26
C ARG A 94 -14.14 -7.17 -5.74
N SER A 95 -14.83 -7.30 -4.62
CA SER A 95 -15.53 -6.20 -3.97
C SER A 95 -14.70 -5.51 -2.90
N PRO A 96 -15.05 -4.28 -2.49
CA PRO A 96 -14.42 -3.64 -1.33
C PRO A 96 -14.55 -4.47 -0.05
N HIS A 97 -15.65 -5.21 0.13
CA HIS A 97 -15.85 -6.04 1.32
C HIS A 97 -14.87 -7.22 1.35
N ALA A 98 -14.79 -7.99 0.26
CA ALA A 98 -13.84 -9.09 0.12
C ALA A 98 -12.38 -8.60 0.24
N MET A 99 -12.07 -7.43 -0.32
CA MET A 99 -10.75 -6.80 -0.18
C MET A 99 -10.42 -6.55 1.29
N MET A 100 -11.37 -6.01 2.07
CA MET A 100 -11.18 -5.74 3.49
C MET A 100 -10.99 -7.02 4.29
N ASP A 101 -11.75 -8.08 4.01
CA ASP A 101 -11.62 -9.38 4.68
C ASP A 101 -10.22 -9.99 4.47
N VAL A 102 -9.66 -9.83 3.27
CA VAL A 102 -8.34 -10.35 2.93
C VAL A 102 -7.21 -9.48 3.49
N LEU A 103 -7.36 -8.14 3.44
CA LEU A 103 -6.28 -7.21 3.78
C LEU A 103 -6.25 -6.82 5.26
N ALA A 104 -7.40 -6.71 5.94
CA ALA A 104 -7.45 -6.24 7.32
C ALA A 104 -6.53 -7.02 8.29
N PRO A 105 -6.42 -8.36 8.23
CA PRO A 105 -5.48 -9.11 9.08
C PRO A 105 -4.02 -8.65 8.94
N TRP A 106 -3.64 -8.15 7.76
CA TRP A 106 -2.29 -7.67 7.48
C TRP A 106 -2.10 -6.21 7.86
N PHE A 107 -3.13 -5.38 7.87
CA PHE A 107 -3.03 -3.93 8.08
C PHE A 107 -3.73 -3.49 9.38
N GLN A 108 -3.32 -4.12 10.48
CA GLN A 108 -3.89 -3.88 11.82
C GLN A 108 -3.51 -2.51 12.41
N PRO A 109 -4.35 -1.96 13.30
CA PRO A 109 -4.01 -0.78 14.10
C PRO A 109 -2.67 -0.95 14.83
N GLY A 110 -1.91 0.14 14.95
CA GLY A 110 -0.62 0.15 15.63
C GLY A 110 0.52 -0.51 14.84
N THR A 111 0.29 -1.00 13.62
CA THR A 111 1.33 -1.65 12.80
C THR A 111 1.91 -0.75 11.70
N TYR A 112 1.43 0.48 11.55
CA TYR A 112 1.94 1.42 10.56
C TYR A 112 3.41 1.76 10.80
N ASP A 113 4.18 1.74 9.72
CA ASP A 113 5.59 2.12 9.66
C ASP A 113 5.85 2.92 8.38
N LEU A 114 6.41 4.12 8.52
CA LEU A 114 6.63 5.05 7.41
C LEU A 114 7.42 4.45 6.24
N VAL A 115 8.30 3.48 6.49
CA VAL A 115 9.23 2.93 5.50
C VAL A 115 8.89 1.50 5.13
N CYS A 116 8.51 0.66 6.07
CA CYS A 116 8.33 -0.79 5.83
C CYS A 116 6.88 -1.16 5.48
N LYS A 117 5.91 -0.48 6.08
CA LYS A 117 4.50 -0.86 6.06
C LYS A 117 3.61 0.38 6.21
N ASN A 118 3.35 1.06 5.11
CA ASN A 118 2.63 2.33 5.08
C ASN A 118 1.42 2.25 4.13
N CYS A 119 0.82 3.40 3.85
CA CYS A 119 -0.30 3.54 2.93
C CYS A 119 0.01 3.03 1.51
N ASN A 120 1.25 3.12 1.02
CA ASN A 120 1.63 2.62 -0.30
C ASN A 120 1.68 1.08 -0.34
N SER A 121 2.15 0.44 0.74
CA SER A 121 2.08 -1.03 0.86
C SER A 121 0.63 -1.53 0.87
N PHE A 122 -0.27 -0.77 1.52
CA PHE A 122 -1.71 -1.05 1.49
C PHE A 122 -2.30 -0.85 0.10
N SER A 123 -2.08 0.32 -0.51
CA SER A 123 -2.59 0.65 -1.85
C SER A 123 -2.09 -0.33 -2.91
N ASP A 124 -0.84 -0.79 -2.83
CA ASP A 124 -0.30 -1.83 -3.71
C ASP A 124 -1.01 -3.18 -3.54
N SER A 125 -1.27 -3.59 -2.31
CA SER A 125 -2.03 -4.82 -2.02
C SER A 125 -3.49 -4.70 -2.49
N ALA A 126 -4.10 -3.54 -2.31
CA ALA A 126 -5.48 -3.27 -2.70
C ALA A 126 -5.64 -3.17 -4.23
N VAL A 127 -4.73 -2.51 -4.93
CA VAL A 127 -4.68 -2.50 -6.40
C VAL A 127 -4.49 -3.92 -6.93
N PHE A 128 -3.59 -4.70 -6.33
CA PHE A 128 -3.39 -6.09 -6.73
C PHE A 128 -4.63 -6.95 -6.49
N PHE A 129 -5.29 -6.79 -5.34
CA PHE A 129 -6.56 -7.48 -5.07
C PHE A 129 -7.61 -7.15 -6.14
N MET A 130 -7.83 -5.86 -6.42
CA MET A 130 -8.90 -5.39 -7.29
C MET A 130 -8.62 -5.62 -8.78
N LEU A 131 -7.41 -5.34 -9.24
CA LEU A 131 -7.05 -5.26 -10.66
C LEU A 131 -6.06 -6.34 -11.09
N GLY A 132 -5.40 -7.02 -10.15
CA GLY A 132 -4.34 -7.99 -10.45
C GLY A 132 -3.05 -7.38 -10.97
N THR A 133 -2.93 -6.05 -10.89
CA THR A 133 -1.73 -5.30 -11.26
C THR A 133 -1.08 -4.72 -10.01
N ARG A 134 0.18 -4.28 -10.13
CA ARG A 134 0.90 -3.63 -9.04
C ARG A 134 0.75 -2.11 -9.10
N LEU A 135 0.86 -1.48 -7.93
CA LEU A 135 0.94 -0.03 -7.84
C LEU A 135 2.21 0.45 -8.56
N ALA A 136 2.09 1.57 -9.28
CA ALA A 136 3.20 2.14 -10.05
C ALA A 136 4.44 2.33 -9.17
N SER A 137 5.60 1.94 -9.69
CA SER A 137 6.82 1.81 -8.87
C SER A 137 7.32 3.11 -8.24
N LYS A 138 6.83 4.27 -8.71
CA LYS A 138 7.15 5.58 -8.14
C LYS A 138 6.67 5.71 -6.69
N TYR A 139 5.55 5.07 -6.34
CA TYR A 139 4.93 5.15 -5.01
C TYR A 139 5.60 4.25 -3.97
N ASN A 140 6.28 3.17 -4.40
CA ASN A 140 6.91 2.20 -3.49
C ASN A 140 8.45 2.26 -3.48
N ARG A 141 9.05 3.39 -3.87
CA ARG A 141 10.52 3.55 -3.94
C ARG A 141 11.17 3.53 -2.57
N ILE A 142 10.55 4.15 -1.57
CA ILE A 142 11.12 4.29 -0.22
C ILE A 142 11.20 2.94 0.48
N GLU A 143 10.16 2.14 0.33
CA GLU A 143 10.01 0.79 0.85
C GLU A 143 11.09 -0.13 0.25
N LYS A 144 11.35 0.01 -1.06
CA LYS A 144 12.44 -0.71 -1.72
C LYS A 144 13.81 -0.27 -1.22
N LEU A 145 14.01 1.02 -0.96
CA LEU A 145 15.26 1.54 -0.39
C LEU A 145 15.45 1.07 1.06
N GLY A 146 14.39 1.06 1.87
CA GLY A 146 14.42 0.62 3.26
C GLY A 146 14.75 -0.85 3.45
N ARG A 147 14.42 -1.71 2.46
CA ARG A 147 14.76 -3.15 2.50
C ARG A 147 16.22 -3.46 2.15
N ALA A 148 16.94 -2.56 1.47
CA ALA A 148 18.33 -2.76 1.10
C ALA A 148 19.26 -2.25 2.23
N GLY A 149 19.87 -3.15 3.01
CA GLY A 149 20.60 -2.86 4.26
C GLY A 149 21.45 -1.57 4.29
N GLU A 150 22.41 -1.41 3.39
CA GLU A 150 23.26 -0.20 3.31
C GLU A 150 22.46 1.06 2.95
N LYS A 151 21.45 0.92 2.09
CA LYS A 151 20.56 2.02 1.70
C LYS A 151 19.60 2.40 2.82
N ARG A 152 19.29 1.48 3.74
CA ARG A 152 18.47 1.75 4.91
C ARG A 152 19.14 2.77 5.82
N VAL A 153 20.43 2.63 6.10
CA VAL A 153 21.20 3.60 6.92
C VAL A 153 21.19 4.98 6.25
N GLY A 154 21.52 5.05 4.96
CA GLY A 154 21.50 6.30 4.20
C GLY A 154 20.10 6.94 4.13
N LEU A 155 19.04 6.13 4.02
CA LEU A 155 17.65 6.58 4.05
C LEU A 155 17.30 7.19 5.42
N MET A 156 17.68 6.55 6.54
CA MET A 156 17.41 7.10 7.88
C MET A 156 18.11 8.46 8.07
N SER A 157 19.37 8.57 7.66
CA SER A 157 20.08 9.83 7.69
C SER A 157 19.40 10.89 6.82
N ALA A 158 18.95 10.53 5.62
CA ALA A 158 18.23 11.45 4.73
C ALA A 158 16.89 11.93 5.33
N LEU A 159 16.13 11.03 5.97
CA LEU A 159 14.89 11.37 6.68
C LEU A 159 15.18 12.33 7.84
N GLN A 160 16.25 12.09 8.61
CA GLN A 160 16.64 12.99 9.70
C GLN A 160 17.04 14.38 9.20
N VAL A 161 17.75 14.47 8.07
CA VAL A 161 18.16 15.75 7.45
C VAL A 161 16.95 16.61 7.04
N ILE A 162 15.85 15.98 6.60
CA ILE A 162 14.60 16.69 6.26
C ILE A 162 13.68 16.89 7.49
N GLY A 163 14.20 16.66 8.70
CA GLY A 163 13.49 16.89 9.95
C GLY A 163 12.53 15.78 10.37
N LEU A 164 12.56 14.62 9.71
CA LEU A 164 11.76 13.46 10.10
C LEU A 164 12.55 12.56 11.05
N ASN A 165 12.17 12.58 12.33
CA ASN A 165 12.69 11.64 13.32
C ASN A 165 11.99 10.29 13.18
N TYR A 166 12.38 9.52 12.16
CA TYR A 166 11.82 8.20 11.93
C TYR A 166 12.25 7.23 13.04
N LYS A 167 11.26 6.57 13.64
CA LYS A 167 11.46 5.42 14.54
C LYS A 167 10.74 4.23 13.93
N ALA A 168 11.49 3.15 13.68
CA ALA A 168 10.91 1.92 13.17
C ALA A 168 9.88 1.37 14.16
N ASN A 169 8.73 0.95 13.63
CA ASN A 169 7.69 0.30 14.41
C ASN A 169 8.04 -1.19 14.58
N PRO A 170 8.30 -1.70 15.80
CA PRO A 170 8.62 -3.10 16.01
C PRO A 170 7.50 -4.05 15.55
N HIS A 171 6.24 -3.62 15.58
CA HIS A 171 5.09 -4.42 15.11
C HIS A 171 4.98 -4.52 13.58
N SER A 172 5.81 -3.77 12.85
CA SER A 172 5.92 -3.88 11.39
C SER A 172 7.12 -4.74 10.94
N GLN A 173 7.94 -5.21 11.87
CA GLN A 173 9.11 -6.02 11.54
C GLN A 173 8.68 -7.35 10.90
N GLY A 174 9.41 -7.75 9.86
CA GLY A 174 9.09 -8.95 9.10
C GLY A 174 7.95 -8.79 8.10
N PHE A 175 7.27 -7.63 8.05
CA PHE A 175 6.26 -7.39 7.02
C PHE A 175 6.89 -7.40 5.62
N ALA A 176 6.38 -8.27 4.76
CA ALA A 176 6.64 -8.26 3.32
C ALA A 176 5.31 -8.15 2.57
N VAL A 177 5.25 -7.24 1.59
CA VAL A 177 4.04 -7.08 0.77
C VAL A 177 3.78 -8.34 -0.06
N GLU A 178 4.84 -9.05 -0.44
CA GLU A 178 4.77 -10.30 -1.18
C GLU A 178 3.96 -11.38 -0.43
N ASP A 179 4.03 -11.44 0.91
CA ASP A 179 3.24 -12.39 1.70
C ASP A 179 1.74 -12.07 1.62
N VAL A 180 1.40 -10.78 1.58
CA VAL A 180 0.03 -10.32 1.36
C VAL A 180 -0.45 -10.73 -0.03
N LEU A 181 0.38 -10.55 -1.06
CA LEU A 181 0.01 -10.92 -2.44
C LEU A 181 -0.18 -12.43 -2.60
N HIS A 182 0.66 -13.24 -1.96
CA HIS A 182 0.46 -14.68 -1.90
C HIS A 182 -0.88 -15.06 -1.25
N ARG A 183 -1.28 -14.35 -0.18
CA ARG A 183 -2.59 -14.54 0.44
C ARG A 183 -3.75 -14.16 -0.50
N ILE A 184 -3.61 -13.08 -1.26
CA ILE A 184 -4.61 -12.65 -2.26
C ILE A 184 -4.77 -13.73 -3.34
N VAL A 185 -3.68 -14.28 -3.86
CA VAL A 185 -3.71 -15.36 -4.85
C VAL A 185 -4.35 -16.62 -4.29
N ALA A 186 -4.05 -16.97 -3.04
CA ALA A 186 -4.66 -18.11 -2.36
C ALA A 186 -6.18 -17.92 -2.12
N TYR A 187 -6.63 -16.68 -1.94
CA TYR A 187 -8.06 -16.36 -1.79
C TYR A 187 -8.84 -16.56 -3.09
N ASN A 188 -8.24 -16.24 -4.24
CA ASN A 188 -8.87 -16.45 -5.54
C ASN A 188 -7.88 -17.06 -6.55
N PRO A 189 -7.69 -18.39 -6.56
CA PRO A 189 -6.69 -19.04 -7.40
C PRO A 189 -7.03 -19.00 -8.91
N ASN A 190 -8.30 -18.81 -9.27
CA ASN A 190 -8.77 -18.79 -10.66
C ASN A 190 -8.80 -17.38 -11.27
N SER A 191 -8.33 -16.39 -10.53
CA SER A 191 -8.30 -14.97 -10.89
C SER A 191 -7.34 -14.62 -12.03
N GLY A 192 -6.50 -15.56 -12.49
CA GLY A 192 -5.53 -15.34 -13.55
C GLY A 192 -4.38 -14.40 -13.17
N TYR A 193 -4.05 -14.26 -11.88
CA TYR A 193 -2.92 -13.44 -11.44
C TYR A 193 -1.61 -13.91 -12.10
N ASP A 194 -0.86 -12.98 -12.66
CA ASP A 194 0.47 -13.23 -13.19
C ASP A 194 1.49 -13.42 -12.04
N PRO A 195 2.16 -14.58 -11.92
CA PRO A 195 3.16 -14.83 -10.89
C PRO A 195 4.32 -13.83 -10.89
N ASP A 196 4.65 -13.24 -12.05
CA ASP A 196 5.70 -12.23 -12.15
C ASP A 196 5.30 -10.91 -11.45
N GLN A 197 4.00 -10.68 -11.21
CA GLN A 197 3.53 -9.54 -10.43
C GLN A 197 3.74 -9.73 -8.93
N ILE A 198 3.84 -10.98 -8.44
CA ILE A 198 4.10 -11.27 -7.03
C ILE A 198 5.58 -11.05 -6.74
N ALA A 199 6.46 -11.54 -7.61
CA ALA A 199 7.89 -11.38 -7.47
C ALA A 199 8.33 -9.96 -7.86
N HIS A 200 8.69 -9.13 -6.88
CA HIS A 200 9.71 -8.12 -7.16
C HIS A 200 10.95 -8.86 -7.64
N LYS A 201 11.34 -8.73 -8.91
CA LYS A 201 12.55 -9.37 -9.48
C LYS A 201 13.70 -9.23 -8.48
N ARG A 202 13.93 -10.25 -7.64
CA ARG A 202 15.15 -10.40 -6.86
C ARG A 202 16.19 -10.60 -7.93
N LYS A 203 16.98 -9.57 -8.23
CA LYS A 203 18.22 -9.78 -8.98
C LYS A 203 18.98 -10.85 -8.19
N LYS A 204 19.08 -12.06 -8.74
CA LYS A 204 19.97 -13.09 -8.21
C LYS A 204 21.36 -12.45 -8.16
N GLY A 205 21.86 -12.23 -6.95
CA GLY A 205 23.10 -11.49 -6.73
C GLY A 205 23.56 -11.65 -5.29
N LEU A 206 24.40 -12.66 -5.11
CA LEU A 206 25.23 -13.01 -3.95
C LEU A 206 24.54 -13.58 -2.71
N SER A 207 24.67 -14.90 -2.60
CA SER A 207 24.96 -15.59 -1.36
C SER A 207 26.23 -15.03 -0.70
N SER A 208 26.18 -14.65 0.58
CA SER A 208 27.16 -15.11 1.57
C SER A 208 26.66 -14.80 2.98
N LEU A 209 27.01 -15.69 3.89
CA LEU A 209 26.74 -15.65 5.33
C LEU A 209 27.20 -14.36 6.01
N ALA A 210 26.46 -13.96 7.05
CA ALA A 210 26.93 -13.39 8.33
C ALA A 210 25.67 -13.20 9.20
N VAL A 211 25.26 -14.15 10.04
CA VAL A 211 25.70 -14.31 11.44
C VAL A 211 26.00 -12.97 12.10
N CYS A 212 25.01 -12.43 12.83
CA CYS A 212 25.21 -11.38 13.82
C CYS A 212 26.02 -11.96 14.99
N CYS A 213 27.20 -11.40 15.22
CA CYS A 213 27.75 -11.19 16.57
C CYS A 213 27.70 -9.68 16.84
#